data_AF-A0A1B8EDC5-F1
#
_entry.id   AF-A0A1B8EDC5-F1
#
_cell.length_a   1.000
_cell.length_b   1.000
_cell.length_c   1.000
_cell.angle_alpha   90.00
_cell.angle_beta   90.00
_cell.angle_gamma   90.00
#
_symmetry.space_group_name_H-M   'P 1'
#
loop_
_entity.id
_entity.type
_entity.pdbx_description
1 polymer ?
#
loop_
_entity_poly.entity_id
_entity_poly.type
_entity_poly.pdbx_seq_one_letter_code
_entity_poly.pdbx_strand_id
1 'polypeptide(L)'
;MQFVKITFFLAPLLAAASAAVGDAPLDVQAKIRRDQDLMDRGLDVPGVDLEKRACEKNGCKCAKDTPQGAYCGLCEAVIDSGDGGFYTRDIFECSPSGSCCSYGSTIVCKSGDYASACPK
;
A
#
# COMPACT_ATOMS: atom_id res chain seq x y z
N MET A 1 -6.28 -58.60 39.88
CA MET A 1 -5.76 -57.63 38.89
C MET A 1 -6.97 -57.08 38.14
N GLN A 2 -7.31 -55.81 38.39
CA GLN A 2 -8.58 -55.19 37.99
C GLN A 2 -8.33 -54.22 36.84
N PHE A 3 -8.91 -54.50 35.67
CA PHE A 3 -8.76 -53.68 34.47
C PHE A 3 -9.71 -52.47 34.54
N VAL A 4 -9.14 -51.28 34.70
CA VAL A 4 -9.87 -50.02 34.60
C VAL A 4 -10.06 -49.68 33.13
N LYS A 5 -11.31 -49.77 32.64
CA LYS A 5 -11.70 -49.26 31.30
C LYS A 5 -11.96 -47.76 31.42
N ILE A 6 -11.04 -46.94 30.91
CA ILE A 6 -11.25 -45.49 30.75
C ILE A 6 -11.71 -45.26 29.32
N THR A 7 -13.02 -45.14 29.11
CA THR A 7 -13.61 -44.61 27.88
C THR A 7 -13.38 -43.11 27.84
N PHE A 8 -12.36 -42.68 27.09
CA PHE A 8 -12.15 -41.28 26.73
C PHE A 8 -13.20 -40.88 25.69
N PHE A 9 -14.15 -40.03 26.12
CA PHE A 9 -15.08 -39.33 25.23
C PHE A 9 -14.27 -38.31 24.40
N LEU A 10 -14.04 -38.62 23.12
CA LEU A 10 -13.56 -37.69 22.11
C LEU A 10 -14.68 -36.69 21.78
N ALA A 11 -14.65 -35.53 22.43
CA ALA A 11 -15.43 -34.38 21.99
C ALA A 11 -14.80 -33.79 20.72
N PRO A 12 -15.57 -33.52 19.65
CA PRO A 12 -15.05 -32.81 18.50
C PRO A 12 -14.90 -31.32 18.90
N LEU A 13 -13.66 -30.86 19.04
CA LEU A 13 -13.36 -29.44 19.01
C LEU A 13 -13.77 -28.90 17.64
N LEU A 14 -14.91 -28.22 17.61
CA LEU A 14 -15.38 -27.41 16.49
C LEU A 14 -14.21 -26.52 16.03
N ALA A 15 -13.68 -26.81 14.85
CA ALA A 15 -12.81 -25.90 14.14
C ALA A 15 -13.64 -24.65 13.82
N ALA A 16 -13.46 -23.58 14.61
CA ALA A 16 -13.92 -22.27 14.24
C ALA A 16 -13.12 -21.84 13.00
N ALA A 17 -13.69 -22.06 11.82
CA ALA A 17 -13.26 -21.42 10.60
C ALA A 17 -13.50 -19.92 10.79
N SER A 18 -12.45 -19.19 11.17
CA SER A 18 -12.46 -17.73 11.05
C SER A 18 -12.71 -17.42 9.58
N ALA A 19 -13.87 -16.83 9.32
CA ALA A 19 -14.24 -16.33 8.00
C ALA A 19 -13.09 -15.45 7.50
N ALA A 20 -12.60 -15.79 6.31
CA ALA A 20 -11.71 -14.95 5.55
C ALA A 20 -12.37 -13.57 5.38
N VAL A 21 -11.86 -12.56 6.09
CA VAL A 21 -11.89 -11.19 5.57
C VAL A 21 -10.76 -11.13 4.56
N GLY A 22 -11.00 -11.73 3.40
CA GLY A 22 -10.18 -11.57 2.23
C GLY A 22 -10.50 -10.23 1.58
N ASP A 23 -10.24 -9.13 2.28
CA ASP A 23 -9.89 -7.89 1.60
C ASP A 23 -8.42 -8.03 1.26
N ALA A 24 -8.13 -8.41 0.02
CA ALA A 24 -6.76 -8.42 -0.45
C ALA A 24 -6.20 -7.00 -0.20
N PRO A 25 -5.14 -6.82 0.63
CA PRO A 25 -4.34 -5.62 0.50
C PRO A 25 -3.89 -5.65 -0.96
N LEU A 26 -4.29 -4.67 -1.77
CA LEU A 26 -3.67 -4.43 -3.07
C LEU A 26 -2.24 -3.99 -2.79
N ASP A 27 -1.45 -5.01 -2.48
CA ASP A 27 -0.04 -5.19 -2.29
C ASP A 27 0.75 -4.01 -1.70
N VAL A 28 0.30 -3.48 -0.56
CA VAL A 28 1.06 -2.49 0.23
C VAL A 28 2.50 -2.99 0.47
N GLN A 29 2.66 -4.29 0.76
CA GLN A 29 3.97 -4.91 0.94
C GLN A 29 4.80 -4.91 -0.35
N ALA A 30 4.26 -5.25 -1.52
CA ALA A 30 5.06 -5.11 -2.74
C ALA A 30 5.29 -3.67 -3.17
N LYS A 31 4.39 -2.73 -2.87
CA LYS A 31 4.66 -1.30 -3.07
C LYS A 31 5.91 -0.88 -2.29
N ILE A 32 5.97 -1.23 -1.00
CA ILE A 32 7.14 -0.98 -0.14
C ILE A 32 8.38 -1.70 -0.68
N ARG A 33 8.25 -2.98 -1.03
CA ARG A 33 9.37 -3.78 -1.55
C ARG A 33 9.92 -3.26 -2.88
N ARG A 34 9.04 -2.80 -3.77
CA ARG A 34 9.43 -2.17 -5.04
C ARG A 34 10.24 -0.90 -4.76
N ASP A 35 9.73 -0.04 -3.89
CA ASP A 35 10.44 1.18 -3.52
C ASP A 35 11.81 0.89 -2.91
N GLN A 36 11.91 -0.13 -2.06
CA GLN A 36 13.19 -0.61 -1.51
C GLN A 36 14.15 -1.09 -2.62
N ASP A 37 13.68 -1.90 -3.58
CA ASP A 37 14.50 -2.34 -4.72
C ASP A 37 15.01 -1.15 -5.56
N LEU A 38 14.17 -0.13 -5.77
CA LEU A 38 14.58 1.09 -6.47
C LEU A 38 15.66 1.87 -5.71
N MET A 39 15.56 1.95 -4.38
CA MET A 39 16.58 2.58 -3.52
C MET A 39 17.88 1.77 -3.51
N ASP A 40 17.80 0.44 -3.39
CA ASP A 40 18.98 -0.45 -3.41
C ASP A 40 19.74 -0.35 -4.74
N ARG A 41 19.03 -0.04 -5.82
CA ARG A 41 19.59 0.21 -7.16
C ARG A 41 20.08 1.64 -7.37
N GLY A 42 19.95 2.52 -6.39
CA GLY A 42 20.37 3.92 -6.46
C GLY A 42 19.53 4.79 -7.40
N LEU A 43 18.27 4.41 -7.64
CA LEU A 43 17.33 5.18 -8.46
C LEU A 43 16.61 6.27 -7.65
N ASP A 44 16.94 6.43 -6.37
CA ASP A 44 16.44 7.47 -5.49
C ASP A 44 17.34 8.71 -5.50
N VAL A 45 17.46 9.37 -6.64
CA VAL A 45 18.23 10.63 -6.72
C VAL A 45 17.48 11.71 -5.94
N PRO A 46 18.04 12.29 -4.86
CA PRO A 46 17.37 13.37 -4.13
C PRO A 46 17.30 14.61 -5.02
N GLY A 47 16.09 15.03 -5.37
CA GLY A 47 15.85 16.35 -5.96
C GLY A 47 16.23 17.41 -4.93
N VAL A 48 17.36 18.09 -5.14
CA VAL A 48 17.85 19.19 -4.28
C VAL A 48 17.16 20.52 -4.58
N ASP A 49 16.24 20.55 -5.54
CA ASP A 49 15.60 21.79 -5.97
C ASP A 49 14.28 22.02 -5.21
N LEU A 50 14.18 23.18 -4.56
CA LEU A 50 12.95 23.68 -3.92
C LEU A 50 12.04 24.30 -4.97
N GLU A 51 11.98 23.70 -6.15
CA GLU A 51 11.20 24.18 -7.25
C GLU A 51 9.72 23.94 -6.97
N LYS A 52 8.88 24.80 -7.53
CA LYS A 52 7.43 24.68 -7.38
C LYS A 52 7.03 23.28 -7.86
N ARG A 53 6.43 22.47 -6.98
CA ARG A 53 5.96 21.12 -7.31
C ARG A 53 5.08 21.16 -8.56
N ALA A 54 5.65 20.78 -9.70
CA ALA A 54 4.92 20.64 -10.93
C ALA A 54 4.12 19.33 -10.85
N CYS A 55 2.90 19.35 -11.37
CA CYS A 55 2.10 18.15 -11.60
C CYS A 55 2.75 17.40 -12.77
N GLU A 56 3.68 16.49 -12.47
CA GLU A 56 4.44 15.73 -13.46
C GLU A 56 3.64 14.54 -13.95
N LYS A 57 3.39 14.50 -15.26
CA LYS A 57 2.74 13.35 -15.91
C LYS A 57 3.76 12.24 -16.13
N ASN A 58 4.06 11.49 -15.07
CA ASN A 58 4.98 10.35 -15.10
C ASN A 58 4.30 9.02 -15.46
N GLY A 59 3.02 9.05 -15.86
CA GLY A 59 2.25 7.86 -16.21
C GLY A 59 1.66 7.11 -15.02
N CYS A 60 1.65 7.70 -13.83
CA CYS A 60 0.98 7.14 -12.67
C CYS A 60 -0.51 6.87 -12.95
N LYS A 61 -1.11 5.97 -12.17
CA LYS A 61 -2.53 5.59 -12.29
C LYS A 61 -3.20 5.57 -10.92
N CYS A 62 -4.43 6.08 -10.88
CA CYS A 62 -5.31 5.97 -9.74
C CYS A 62 -6.48 5.03 -10.01
N ALA A 63 -7.11 4.55 -8.94
CA ALA A 63 -8.36 3.82 -9.03
C ALA A 63 -9.42 4.71 -9.70
N LYS A 64 -10.20 4.13 -10.62
CA LYS A 64 -11.34 4.83 -11.22
C LYS A 64 -12.33 5.24 -10.13
N ASP A 65 -13.04 6.34 -10.36
CA ASP A 65 -14.02 6.89 -9.43
C ASP A 65 -13.42 7.38 -8.10
N THR A 66 -12.09 7.41 -7.97
CA THR A 66 -11.40 8.09 -6.87
C THR A 66 -11.74 9.58 -6.91
N PRO A 67 -12.17 10.20 -5.79
CA PRO A 67 -12.41 11.64 -5.75
C PRO A 67 -11.18 12.42 -6.22
N GLN A 68 -11.41 13.55 -6.90
CA GLN A 68 -10.31 14.43 -7.27
C GLN A 68 -9.59 14.91 -6.00
N GLY A 69 -8.27 14.74 -5.95
CA GLY A 69 -7.46 15.24 -4.84
C GLY A 69 -6.08 14.61 -4.74
N ALA A 70 -5.36 14.99 -3.69
CA ALA A 70 -4.00 14.53 -3.43
C ALA A 70 -3.99 13.30 -2.50
N TYR A 71 -3.25 12.26 -2.87
CA TYR A 71 -3.16 10.99 -2.16
C TYR A 71 -1.70 10.54 -2.04
N CYS A 72 -1.35 9.95 -0.89
CA CYS A 72 -0.06 9.29 -0.73
C CYS A 72 -0.01 8.00 -1.55
N GLY A 73 1.15 7.65 -2.10
CA GLY A 73 1.29 6.49 -3.00
C GLY A 73 0.91 5.14 -2.36
N LEU A 74 1.11 4.97 -1.06
CA LEU A 74 0.69 3.75 -0.35
C LEU A 74 -0.83 3.58 -0.30
N CYS A 75 -1.61 4.64 -0.51
CA CYS A 75 -3.07 4.58 -0.45
C CYS A 75 -3.69 3.82 -1.61
N GLU A 76 -4.87 3.27 -1.37
CA GLU A 76 -5.62 2.49 -2.36
C GLU A 76 -6.00 3.29 -3.61
N ALA A 77 -6.13 4.62 -3.43
CA ALA A 77 -6.36 5.57 -4.51
C ALA A 77 -5.28 5.47 -5.60
N VAL A 78 -4.02 5.21 -5.26
CA VAL A 78 -2.90 5.14 -6.20
C VAL A 78 -2.63 3.66 -6.52
N ILE A 79 -2.83 3.25 -7.77
CA ILE A 79 -2.62 1.88 -8.22
C ILE A 79 -1.23 1.71 -8.85
N ASP A 80 -0.71 2.76 -9.49
CA ASP A 80 0.60 2.76 -10.12
C ASP A 80 1.31 4.09 -9.85
N SER A 81 2.54 4.05 -9.32
CA SER A 81 3.34 5.26 -9.06
C SER A 81 3.94 5.87 -10.31
N GLY A 82 3.89 5.17 -11.46
CA GLY A 82 4.47 5.64 -12.71
C GLY A 82 6.00 5.59 -12.73
N ASP A 83 6.60 6.23 -13.72
CA ASP A 83 8.05 6.29 -13.88
C ASP A 83 8.66 7.23 -12.83
N GLY A 84 9.78 6.82 -12.22
CA GLY A 84 10.46 7.57 -11.16
C GLY A 84 9.67 7.79 -9.85
N GLY A 85 8.40 7.37 -9.77
CA GLY A 85 7.54 7.60 -8.60
C GLY A 85 7.69 6.52 -7.52
N PHE A 86 7.67 6.94 -6.26
CA PHE A 86 7.79 6.10 -5.07
C PHE A 86 6.50 6.09 -4.26
N TYR A 87 5.99 4.90 -3.94
CA TYR A 87 4.77 4.76 -3.13
C TYR A 87 4.91 5.27 -1.69
N THR A 88 6.08 5.05 -1.09
CA THR A 88 6.39 5.25 0.33
C THR A 88 6.71 6.70 0.71
N ARG A 89 6.70 7.63 -0.24
CA ARG A 89 7.06 9.04 0.01
C ARG A 89 6.43 10.04 -0.93
N ASP A 90 5.99 9.65 -2.13
CA ASP A 90 5.44 10.60 -3.09
C ASP A 90 3.94 10.83 -2.86
N ILE A 91 3.51 12.03 -3.25
CA ILE A 91 2.10 12.42 -3.29
C ILE A 91 1.66 12.59 -4.74
N PHE A 92 0.48 12.07 -5.03
CA PHE A 92 -0.10 12.03 -6.37
C PHE A 92 -1.44 12.77 -6.39
N GLU A 93 -1.68 13.56 -7.42
CA GLU A 93 -3.00 14.16 -7.67
C GLU A 93 -3.83 13.18 -8.49
N CYS A 94 -4.78 12.49 -7.86
CA CYS A 94 -5.70 11.59 -8.55
C CYS A 94 -6.88 12.35 -9.13
N SER A 95 -7.34 11.87 -10.28
CA SER A 95 -8.59 12.30 -10.90
C SER A 95 -9.60 11.16 -11.01
N PRO A 96 -10.91 11.44 -11.09
CA PRO A 96 -11.94 10.40 -11.21
C PRO A 96 -11.81 9.53 -12.47
N SER A 97 -11.12 10.01 -13.50
CA SER A 97 -10.83 9.24 -14.71
C SER A 97 -9.79 8.12 -14.50
N GLY A 98 -9.15 8.07 -13.34
CA GLY A 98 -8.04 7.17 -13.02
C GLY A 98 -6.67 7.68 -13.48
N SER A 99 -6.61 8.86 -14.08
CA SER A 99 -5.33 9.52 -14.39
C SER A 99 -4.79 10.24 -13.16
N CYS A 100 -3.47 10.37 -13.07
CA CYS A 100 -2.84 11.22 -12.07
C CYS A 100 -1.58 11.92 -12.58
N CYS A 101 -1.05 12.79 -11.73
CA CYS A 101 0.31 13.28 -11.82
C CYS A 101 1.01 13.16 -10.47
N SER A 102 2.34 13.08 -10.50
CA SER A 102 3.18 13.09 -9.31
C SER A 102 3.56 14.52 -8.95
N TYR A 103 3.47 14.86 -7.67
CA TYR A 103 4.08 16.06 -7.09
C TYR A 103 5.39 15.75 -6.35
N GLY A 104 5.88 14.51 -6.50
CA GLY A 104 7.10 14.01 -5.88
C GLY A 104 7.03 13.84 -4.36
N SER A 105 8.21 13.63 -3.77
CA SER A 105 8.38 13.25 -2.37
C SER A 105 7.86 14.32 -1.40
N THR A 106 7.12 13.92 -0.37
CA THR A 106 6.67 14.78 0.72
C THR A 106 6.81 14.08 2.07
N ILE A 107 7.12 14.83 3.11
CA ILE A 107 7.26 14.29 4.46
C ILE A 107 5.96 13.69 4.99
N VAL A 108 4.81 14.21 4.55
CA VAL A 108 3.48 13.75 4.98
C VAL A 108 3.19 12.32 4.50
N CYS A 109 3.71 11.95 3.33
CA CYS A 109 3.53 10.63 2.74
C CYS A 109 4.70 9.70 3.02
N LYS A 110 5.75 10.17 3.71
CA LYS A 110 6.92 9.37 4.04
C LYS A 110 6.57 8.34 5.11
N SER A 111 6.29 7.12 4.67
CA SER A 111 5.76 6.06 5.52
C SER A 111 6.20 4.66 5.05
N GLY A 112 6.31 3.74 6.02
CA GLY A 112 6.52 2.30 5.77
C GLY A 112 5.26 1.45 5.95
N ASP A 113 4.09 2.04 6.15
CA ASP A 113 2.84 1.31 6.37
C ASP A 113 1.60 2.09 5.89
N TYR A 114 0.55 1.35 5.52
CA TYR A 114 -0.68 1.95 5.00
C TYR A 114 -1.37 2.88 6.00
N ALA A 115 -1.40 2.50 7.28
CA ALA A 115 -2.21 3.17 8.29
C ALA A 115 -1.66 4.55 8.67
N SER A 116 -0.35 4.76 8.52
CA SER A 116 0.28 6.07 8.71
C SER A 116 0.29 6.93 7.45
N ALA A 117 0.21 6.32 6.26
CA ALA A 117 0.19 7.05 4.99
C ALA A 117 -1.19 7.56 4.56
N CYS A 118 -2.26 6.91 5.02
CA CYS A 118 -3.60 7.12 4.47
C CYS A 118 -4.59 7.59 5.53
N PRO A 119 -5.44 8.59 5.22
CA PRO A 119 -6.51 9.00 6.12
C PRO A 119 -7.46 7.82 6.40
N LYS A 120 -7.97 7.76 7.63
CA LYS A 120 -8.99 6.79 8.06
C LYS A 120 -10.39 7.30 7.79
#